data_AF-A0A182QGL7-F1
#
_entry.id   AF-A0A182QGL7-F1
#
_cell.length_a   1.000
_cell.length_b   1.000
_cell.length_c   1.000
_cell.angle_alpha   90.00
_cell.angle_beta   90.00
_cell.angle_gamma   90.00
#
_symmetry.space_group_name_H-M   'P 1'
#
loop_
_entity.id
_entity.type
_entity.pdbx_description
1 polymer ?
#
loop_
_entity_poly.entity_id
_entity_poly.type
_entity_poly.pdbx_seq_one_letter_code
_entity_poly.pdbx_strand_id
1 'polypeptide(L)'
;MAMNDWKMWFATWDGRGEVKAVKNPHNFPTNQSLYYSLPYRFIEYQVKSYGGYLQLPVESEQIPEIFLMGYNRTLVFRGQPATEIFNGTIQIQLQETNFVLHNGTAIDRIEFLTVLAYIDRILIRMFPTKGRYEPSPRSIVMDSASDYQRGIGKAHFVEECRCPAGFRGTSCERCDFGYNRAFVGPPMGVCMPWEWHRNRYVPTSTTPRTYHYV
;
A
#
# COMPACT_ATOMS: atom_id res chain seq x y z
N MET A 1 6.92 -11.23 -2.09
CA MET A 1 6.96 -11.02 -0.63
C MET A 1 5.86 -11.85 0.00
N ALA A 2 6.13 -12.64 1.05
CA ALA A 2 5.13 -13.50 1.71
C ALA A 2 5.10 -13.23 3.21
N MET A 3 3.93 -13.27 3.84
CA MET A 3 3.80 -13.13 5.30
C MET A 3 2.68 -14.01 5.87
N ASN A 4 2.99 -14.75 6.93
CA ASN A 4 2.05 -15.62 7.64
C ASN A 4 1.59 -14.97 8.96
N ASP A 5 0.44 -15.40 9.45
CA ASP A 5 -0.55 -14.78 10.34
C ASP A 5 -0.06 -14.07 11.64
N TRP A 6 1.14 -14.35 12.18
CA TRP A 6 1.55 -13.81 13.49
C TRP A 6 1.99 -12.32 13.50
N LYS A 7 1.94 -11.63 12.35
CA LYS A 7 2.31 -10.19 12.21
C LYS A 7 1.25 -9.33 11.53
N MET A 8 0.07 -9.89 11.22
CA MET A 8 -0.97 -9.14 10.54
C MET A 8 -1.73 -8.26 11.54
N TRP A 9 -2.00 -7.03 11.14
CA TRP A 9 -2.75 -6.08 11.95
C TRP A 9 -4.21 -6.16 11.51
N PHE A 10 -5.14 -5.89 12.43
CA PHE A 10 -6.56 -5.80 12.12
C PHE A 10 -7.01 -4.37 12.24
N ALA A 11 -7.97 -3.97 11.42
CA ALA A 11 -8.52 -2.63 11.48
C ALA A 11 -9.98 -2.58 11.08
N THR A 12 -10.66 -1.53 11.53
CA THR A 12 -11.97 -1.12 11.03
C THR A 12 -11.83 0.14 10.20
N TRP A 13 -12.72 0.26 9.22
CA TRP A 13 -12.82 1.44 8.37
C TRP A 13 -14.27 1.62 7.92
N ASP A 14 -14.78 2.84 8.08
CA ASP A 14 -16.18 3.23 7.83
C ASP A 14 -16.42 3.68 6.37
N GLY A 15 -15.38 3.66 5.52
CA GLY A 15 -15.45 4.07 4.12
C GLY A 15 -15.12 5.54 3.86
N ARG A 16 -15.00 6.39 4.89
CA ARG A 16 -14.79 7.85 4.72
C ARG A 16 -13.83 8.48 5.72
N GLY A 17 -13.54 7.79 6.82
CA GLY A 17 -12.80 8.29 7.96
C GLY A 17 -11.52 7.51 8.25
N GLU A 18 -11.10 7.59 9.51
CA GLU A 18 -9.84 7.03 9.99
C GLU A 18 -9.87 5.50 10.10
N VAL A 19 -8.76 4.86 9.72
CA VAL A 19 -8.54 3.43 9.91
C VAL A 19 -8.16 3.17 11.37
N LYS A 20 -9.01 2.46 12.12
CA LYS A 20 -8.79 2.19 13.55
C LYS A 20 -8.28 0.78 13.78
N ALA A 21 -7.18 0.64 14.51
CA ALA A 21 -6.59 -0.66 14.81
C ALA A 21 -7.47 -1.48 15.77
N VAL A 22 -7.56 -2.78 15.52
CA VAL A 22 -8.26 -3.79 16.32
C VAL A 22 -7.25 -4.80 16.85
N LYS A 23 -7.28 -5.07 18.16
CA LYS A 23 -6.33 -5.99 18.82
C LYS A 23 -6.77 -7.45 18.79
N ASN A 24 -8.07 -7.73 18.87
CA ASN A 24 -8.59 -9.09 18.96
C ASN A 24 -9.72 -9.30 17.93
N PRO A 25 -9.46 -10.05 16.84
CA PRO A 25 -10.46 -10.30 15.80
C PRO A 25 -11.55 -11.29 16.26
N HIS A 26 -11.25 -12.25 17.12
CA HIS A 26 -12.18 -13.36 17.45
C HIS A 26 -13.45 -12.92 18.18
N ASN A 27 -13.36 -11.87 19.00
CA ASN A 27 -14.49 -11.30 19.74
C ASN A 27 -15.09 -10.07 19.04
N PHE A 28 -14.65 -9.77 17.82
CA PHE A 28 -15.11 -8.60 17.09
C PHE A 28 -16.53 -8.83 16.56
N PRO A 29 -17.45 -7.86 16.72
CA PRO A 29 -18.84 -8.04 16.33
C PRO A 29 -18.98 -8.20 14.81
N THR A 30 -19.74 -9.21 14.39
CA THR A 30 -19.88 -9.59 12.97
C THR A 30 -20.78 -8.68 12.15
N ASN A 31 -21.54 -7.79 12.81
CA ASN A 31 -22.31 -6.74 12.14
C ASN A 31 -21.46 -5.55 11.69
N GLN A 32 -20.17 -5.53 12.03
CA GLN A 32 -19.21 -4.52 11.59
C GLN A 32 -18.18 -5.15 10.66
N SER A 33 -17.73 -4.39 9.65
CA SER A 33 -16.69 -4.83 8.73
C SER A 33 -15.32 -4.80 9.41
N LEU A 34 -14.63 -5.94 9.37
CA LEU A 34 -13.24 -6.07 9.81
C LEU A 34 -12.32 -6.24 8.60
N TYR A 35 -11.11 -5.70 8.67
CA TYR A 35 -10.12 -5.77 7.61
C TYR A 35 -8.79 -6.26 8.15
N TYR A 36 -8.08 -7.04 7.35
CA TYR A 36 -6.63 -7.14 7.48
C TYR A 36 -6.00 -5.83 7.06
N SER A 37 -5.11 -5.30 7.90
CA SER A 37 -4.26 -4.15 7.59
C SER A 37 -2.84 -4.67 7.36
N LEU A 38 -2.36 -4.57 6.12
CA LEU A 38 -1.05 -5.11 5.79
C LEU A 38 0.07 -4.26 6.43
N PRO A 39 1.14 -4.89 6.94
CA PRO A 39 2.23 -4.22 7.63
C PRO A 39 3.18 -3.51 6.66
N TYR A 40 4.14 -2.77 7.23
CA TYR A 40 5.08 -1.87 6.53
C TYR A 40 5.74 -2.45 5.26
N ARG A 41 5.97 -3.77 5.21
CA ARG A 41 6.61 -4.44 4.05
C ARG A 41 5.77 -4.42 2.78
N PHE A 42 4.46 -4.22 2.88
CA PHE A 42 3.53 -4.20 1.76
C PHE A 42 3.07 -2.78 1.40
N ILE A 43 3.56 -1.76 2.11
CA ILE A 43 3.17 -0.37 1.91
C ILE A 43 4.41 0.47 1.53
N GLU A 44 4.26 1.79 1.45
CA GLU A 44 5.22 2.76 0.93
C GLU A 44 5.50 2.57 -0.58
N TYR A 45 6.66 2.04 -0.94
CA TYR A 45 7.21 2.03 -2.30
C TYR A 45 7.03 0.66 -2.96
N GLN A 46 5.83 0.39 -3.48
CA GLN A 46 5.47 -0.89 -4.11
C GLN A 46 5.39 -0.79 -5.64
N VAL A 47 6.02 0.20 -6.28
CA VAL A 47 5.99 0.32 -7.75
C VAL A 47 6.53 -0.94 -8.45
N LYS A 48 7.49 -1.65 -7.83
CA LYS A 48 8.02 -2.93 -8.33
C LYS A 48 6.99 -4.06 -8.37
N SER A 49 5.83 -3.93 -7.71
CA SER A 49 4.75 -4.91 -7.77
C SER A 49 3.83 -4.71 -8.97
N TYR A 50 3.97 -3.61 -9.72
CA TYR A 50 3.13 -3.32 -10.89
C TYR A 50 3.20 -4.44 -11.93
N GLY A 51 2.04 -4.92 -12.35
CA GLY A 51 1.89 -6.05 -13.26
C GLY A 51 2.06 -7.44 -12.64
N GLY A 52 2.53 -7.53 -11.38
CA GLY A 52 2.57 -8.77 -10.60
C GLY A 52 1.22 -9.07 -9.91
N TYR A 53 1.18 -10.11 -9.08
CA TYR A 53 -0.04 -10.55 -8.40
C TYR A 53 0.00 -10.34 -6.88
N LEU A 54 -1.15 -9.92 -6.34
CA LEU A 54 -1.50 -10.05 -4.94
C LEU A 54 -2.32 -11.35 -4.76
N GLN A 55 -1.75 -12.29 -4.03
CA GLN A 55 -2.32 -13.62 -3.80
C GLN A 55 -2.87 -13.68 -2.37
N LEU A 56 -4.16 -13.94 -2.27
CA LEU A 56 -4.87 -13.97 -0.99
C LEU A 56 -5.49 -15.34 -0.76
N PRO A 57 -5.29 -15.94 0.42
CA PRO A 57 -6.06 -17.10 0.81
C PRO A 57 -7.51 -16.68 1.08
N VAL A 58 -8.44 -17.48 0.58
CA VAL A 58 -9.88 -17.32 0.83
C VAL A 58 -10.41 -18.62 1.40
N GLU A 59 -11.08 -18.51 2.55
CA GLU A 59 -11.69 -19.64 3.26
C GLU A 59 -13.14 -19.91 2.78
N SER A 60 -13.72 -18.94 2.07
CA SER A 60 -15.04 -19.00 1.46
C SER A 60 -14.97 -18.67 -0.03
N GLU A 61 -16.06 -18.89 -0.77
CA GLU A 61 -16.18 -18.47 -2.17
C GLU A 61 -16.39 -16.95 -2.32
N GLN A 62 -16.26 -16.17 -1.24
CA GLN A 62 -16.46 -14.73 -1.27
C GLN A 62 -15.15 -14.01 -1.60
N ILE A 63 -15.18 -13.21 -2.67
CA ILE A 63 -14.04 -12.39 -3.08
C ILE A 63 -13.98 -11.13 -2.19
N PRO A 64 -12.88 -10.90 -1.44
CA PRO A 64 -12.78 -9.76 -0.56
C PRO A 64 -12.57 -8.46 -1.35
N GLU A 65 -13.17 -7.37 -0.86
CA GLU A 65 -12.80 -6.03 -1.31
C GLU A 65 -11.40 -5.68 -0.79
N ILE A 66 -10.59 -5.07 -1.66
CA ILE A 66 -9.24 -4.62 -1.31
C ILE A 66 -9.16 -3.12 -1.53
N PHE A 67 -8.63 -2.43 -0.52
CA PHE A 67 -8.42 -0.99 -0.56
C PHE A 67 -6.93 -0.69 -0.56
N LEU A 68 -6.46 -0.01 -1.61
CA LEU A 68 -5.12 0.59 -1.65
C LEU A 68 -5.29 2.08 -1.34
N MET A 69 -4.79 2.51 -0.20
CA MET A 69 -4.88 3.90 0.25
C MET A 69 -3.49 4.52 0.18
N GLY A 70 -3.37 5.63 -0.53
CA GLY A 70 -2.10 6.31 -0.71
C GLY A 70 -2.26 7.61 -1.47
N TYR A 71 -1.43 8.59 -1.16
CA TYR A 71 -1.42 9.89 -1.84
C TYR A 71 -2.82 10.55 -1.92
N ASN A 72 -3.57 10.50 -0.80
CA ASN A 72 -4.95 11.01 -0.70
C ASN A 72 -5.93 10.41 -1.74
N ARG A 73 -5.65 9.19 -2.20
CA ARG A 73 -6.55 8.40 -3.05
C ARG A 73 -6.83 7.06 -2.37
N THR A 74 -8.03 6.55 -2.61
CA THR A 74 -8.43 5.21 -2.20
C THR A 74 -8.87 4.44 -3.43
N LEU A 75 -8.05 3.47 -3.83
CA LEU A 75 -8.36 2.55 -4.92
C LEU A 75 -9.01 1.30 -4.35
N VAL A 76 -9.97 0.75 -5.08
CA VAL A 76 -10.77 -0.40 -4.66
C VAL A 76 -10.75 -1.45 -5.74
N PHE A 77 -10.43 -2.67 -5.32
CA PHE A 77 -10.75 -3.88 -6.07
C PHE A 77 -12.06 -4.44 -5.55
N ARG A 78 -13.02 -4.63 -6.46
CA ARG A 78 -14.26 -5.38 -6.21
C ARG A 78 -14.23 -6.54 -7.18
N GLY A 79 -14.16 -7.77 -6.67
CA GLY A 79 -14.00 -8.98 -7.50
C GLY A 79 -14.84 -8.96 -8.77
N GLN A 80 -14.23 -9.34 -9.89
CA GLN A 80 -14.93 -9.52 -11.15
C GLN A 80 -15.58 -10.92 -11.20
N PRO A 81 -16.68 -11.13 -11.96
CA PRO A 81 -17.30 -12.45 -12.10
C PRO A 81 -16.34 -13.55 -12.59
N ALA A 82 -15.30 -13.16 -13.32
CA ALA A 82 -14.26 -14.05 -13.83
C ALA A 82 -13.07 -14.25 -12.86
N THR A 83 -13.14 -13.74 -11.62
CA THR A 83 -12.03 -13.92 -10.68
C THR A 83 -12.03 -15.35 -10.16
N GLU A 84 -11.12 -16.16 -10.68
CA GLU A 84 -11.02 -17.57 -10.32
C GLU A 84 -10.37 -17.75 -8.95
N ILE A 85 -10.92 -18.68 -8.17
CA ILE A 85 -10.35 -19.15 -6.90
C ILE A 85 -9.71 -20.50 -7.17
N PHE A 86 -8.38 -20.57 -7.13
CA PHE A 86 -7.64 -21.80 -7.34
C PHE A 86 -7.07 -22.31 -6.02
N ASN A 87 -7.47 -23.51 -5.60
CA ASN A 87 -7.04 -24.12 -4.32
C ASN A 87 -7.22 -23.19 -3.10
N GLY A 88 -8.35 -22.47 -3.05
CA GLY A 88 -8.65 -21.52 -1.98
C GLY A 88 -7.71 -20.31 -1.96
N THR A 89 -7.15 -19.93 -3.11
CA THR A 89 -6.33 -18.72 -3.27
C THR A 89 -6.81 -17.94 -4.48
N ILE A 90 -7.01 -16.65 -4.29
CA ILE A 90 -7.33 -15.71 -5.36
C ILE A 90 -6.07 -14.98 -5.76
N GLN A 91 -5.88 -14.75 -7.06
CA GLN A 91 -4.76 -14.00 -7.61
C GLN A 91 -5.27 -12.74 -8.29
N ILE A 92 -4.82 -11.59 -7.82
CA ILE A 92 -5.29 -10.29 -8.30
C ILE A 92 -4.12 -9.55 -8.89
N GLN A 93 -4.18 -9.26 -10.18
CA GLN A 93 -3.10 -8.55 -10.84
C GLN A 93 -3.11 -7.07 -10.46
N LEU A 94 -1.96 -6.55 -10.02
CA LEU A 94 -1.78 -5.16 -9.65
C LEU A 94 -1.60 -4.30 -10.89
N GLN A 95 -2.73 -3.96 -11.53
CA GLN A 95 -2.85 -3.09 -12.69
C GLN A 95 -4.09 -2.20 -12.58
N GLU A 96 -4.04 -1.02 -13.19
CA GLU A 96 -5.10 -0.01 -13.19
C GLU A 96 -6.46 -0.56 -13.66
N THR A 97 -6.45 -1.51 -14.60
CA THR A 97 -7.67 -2.13 -15.15
C THR A 97 -8.49 -2.93 -14.14
N ASN A 98 -7.86 -3.39 -13.05
CA ASN A 98 -8.52 -4.15 -11.99
C ASN A 98 -9.02 -3.27 -10.83
N PHE A 99 -8.63 -2.00 -10.79
CA PHE A 99 -8.95 -1.11 -9.68
C PHE A 99 -9.73 0.11 -10.17
N VAL A 100 -10.58 0.63 -9.30
CA VAL A 100 -11.28 1.91 -9.51
C VAL A 100 -11.09 2.78 -8.27
N LEU A 101 -11.32 4.08 -8.40
CA LEU A 101 -11.45 4.92 -7.22
C LEU A 101 -12.63 4.46 -6.35
N HIS A 102 -12.60 4.77 -5.07
CA HIS A 102 -13.67 4.38 -4.13
C HIS A 102 -15.08 4.85 -4.57
N ASN A 103 -15.16 5.99 -5.27
CA ASN A 103 -16.38 6.53 -5.86
C ASN A 103 -16.83 5.81 -7.15
N GLY A 104 -16.06 4.84 -7.66
CA GLY A 104 -16.34 4.06 -8.87
C GLY A 104 -15.71 4.62 -10.14
N THR A 105 -14.99 5.74 -10.10
CA THR A 105 -14.33 6.31 -11.28
C THR A 105 -13.15 5.44 -11.72
N ALA A 106 -13.03 5.19 -13.02
CA ALA A 106 -11.87 4.52 -13.60
C ALA A 106 -10.59 5.34 -13.39
N ILE A 107 -9.46 4.66 -13.29
CA ILE A 107 -8.15 5.27 -13.09
C ILE A 107 -7.25 4.96 -14.27
N ASP A 108 -6.27 5.84 -14.53
CA ASP A 108 -5.23 5.57 -15.51
C ASP A 108 -3.99 4.91 -14.86
N ARG A 109 -3.03 4.54 -15.71
CA ARG A 109 -1.76 3.95 -15.27
C ARG A 109 -0.98 4.88 -14.34
N ILE A 110 -1.00 6.20 -14.57
CA ILE A 110 -0.22 7.15 -13.77
C ILE A 110 -0.80 7.26 -12.36
N GLU A 111 -2.12 7.32 -12.24
CA GLU A 111 -2.82 7.35 -10.96
C GLU A 111 -2.57 6.07 -10.17
N PHE A 112 -2.64 4.90 -10.81
CA PHE A 112 -2.37 3.63 -10.14
C PHE A 112 -0.92 3.53 -9.65
N LEU A 113 0.06 3.87 -10.49
CA LEU A 113 1.48 3.90 -10.12
C LEU A 113 1.77 4.91 -9.01
N THR A 114 1.08 6.05 -9.00
CA THR A 114 1.22 7.07 -7.95
C THR A 114 0.78 6.52 -6.60
N VAL A 115 -0.32 5.78 -6.54
CA VAL A 115 -0.75 5.11 -5.31
C VAL A 115 0.25 4.03 -4.91
N LEU A 116 0.72 3.19 -5.84
CA LEU A 116 1.76 2.19 -5.54
C LEU A 116 3.07 2.79 -5.03
N ALA A 117 3.40 4.02 -5.41
CA ALA A 117 4.59 4.72 -4.95
C ALA A 117 4.47 5.27 -3.53
N TYR A 118 3.25 5.47 -3.02
CA TYR A 118 2.96 6.10 -1.73
C TYR A 118 1.82 5.43 -1.01
N ILE A 119 1.87 4.10 -0.89
CA ILE A 119 0.85 3.37 -0.17
C ILE A 119 0.98 3.68 1.33
N ASP A 120 -0.07 4.21 1.93
CA ASP A 120 -0.18 4.44 3.38
C ASP A 120 -0.74 3.20 4.09
N ARG A 121 -1.73 2.55 3.45
CA ARG A 121 -2.43 1.37 3.97
C ARG A 121 -2.90 0.48 2.81
N ILE A 122 -2.84 -0.83 3.05
CA ILE A 122 -3.64 -1.79 2.29
C ILE A 122 -4.61 -2.46 3.25
N LEU A 123 -5.90 -2.43 2.92
CA LEU A 123 -6.94 -3.12 3.68
C LEU A 123 -7.54 -4.24 2.84
N ILE A 124 -7.75 -5.41 3.44
CA ILE A 124 -8.41 -6.55 2.80
C ILE A 124 -9.59 -6.94 3.68
N ARG A 125 -10.79 -6.93 3.10
CA ARG A 125 -12.03 -7.24 3.83
C ARG A 125 -12.01 -8.69 4.32
N MET A 126 -12.37 -8.89 5.58
CA MET A 126 -12.57 -10.21 6.17
C MET A 126 -14.04 -10.59 6.10
N PHE A 127 -14.30 -11.89 6.01
CA PHE A 127 -15.63 -12.46 6.13
C PHE A 127 -15.71 -13.34 7.38
N PRO A 128 -16.78 -13.23 8.19
CA PRO A 128 -16.93 -14.06 9.37
C PRO A 128 -17.36 -15.47 8.98
N THR A 129 -16.70 -16.47 9.53
CA THR A 129 -17.04 -17.89 9.38
C THR A 129 -17.75 -18.35 10.64
N LYS A 130 -18.92 -18.99 10.49
CA LYS A 130 -19.73 -19.51 11.63
C LYS A 130 -19.97 -18.46 12.74
N GLY A 131 -20.14 -17.19 12.34
CA GLY A 131 -20.43 -16.09 13.25
C GLY A 131 -19.22 -15.51 13.99
N ARG A 132 -17.98 -15.79 13.56
CA ARG A 132 -16.76 -15.19 14.12
C ARG A 132 -15.76 -14.83 13.02
N TYR A 133 -14.94 -13.81 13.26
CA TYR A 133 -13.78 -13.55 12.41
C TYR A 133 -12.63 -14.46 12.84
N GLU A 134 -12.18 -15.29 11.92
CA GLU A 134 -11.04 -16.17 12.09
C GLU A 134 -9.95 -15.76 11.10
N PRO A 135 -8.77 -15.33 11.59
CA PRO A 135 -7.61 -15.07 10.72
C PRO A 135 -7.20 -16.33 9.96
N SER A 136 -6.80 -16.18 8.69
CA SER A 136 -6.35 -17.31 7.87
C SER A 136 -4.88 -17.61 8.18
N PRO A 137 -4.53 -18.87 8.52
CA PRO A 137 -3.15 -19.25 8.79
C PRO A 137 -2.27 -19.21 7.54
N ARG A 138 -2.88 -19.09 6.35
CA ARG A 138 -2.19 -19.05 5.06
C ARG A 138 -1.62 -17.67 4.81
N SER A 139 -0.49 -17.63 4.13
CA SER A 139 0.23 -16.38 3.87
C SER A 139 -0.42 -15.56 2.76
N ILE A 140 -0.45 -14.24 2.97
CA ILE A 140 -0.65 -13.28 1.88
C ILE A 140 0.67 -13.07 1.15
N VAL A 141 0.62 -13.14 -0.17
CA VAL A 141 1.80 -12.98 -1.04
C VAL A 141 1.57 -11.83 -2.02
N MET A 142 2.56 -10.95 -2.15
CA MET A 142 2.57 -9.89 -3.15
C MET A 142 3.84 -10.01 -3.99
N ASP A 143 3.68 -10.14 -5.30
CA ASP A 143 4.80 -10.17 -6.23
C ASP A 143 5.52 -8.82 -6.27
N SER A 144 6.83 -8.87 -6.49
CA SER A 144 7.65 -7.68 -6.63
C SER A 144 8.83 -8.03 -7.51
N ALA A 145 9.13 -7.16 -8.48
CA ALA A 145 10.29 -7.31 -9.34
C ALA A 145 11.58 -7.26 -8.50
N SER A 146 12.56 -8.05 -8.91
CA SER A 146 13.88 -8.08 -8.28
C SER A 146 14.94 -8.12 -9.36
N ASP A 147 16.05 -7.44 -9.08
CA ASP A 147 17.21 -7.41 -9.96
C ASP A 147 17.97 -8.76 -9.93
N TYR A 148 17.62 -9.63 -8.98
CA TYR A 148 18.15 -10.99 -8.88
C TYR A 148 17.40 -11.93 -9.82
N GLN A 149 18.11 -12.42 -10.84
CA GLN A 149 17.57 -13.34 -11.83
C GLN A 149 17.36 -14.74 -11.23
N ARG A 150 16.15 -14.99 -10.71
CA ARG A 150 15.77 -16.31 -10.15
C ARG A 150 15.29 -17.33 -11.19
N GLY A 151 15.41 -17.02 -12.49
CA GLY A 151 14.88 -17.87 -13.56
C GLY A 151 13.34 -17.84 -13.70
N ILE A 152 12.66 -16.90 -13.04
CA ILE A 152 11.19 -16.77 -13.01
C ILE A 152 10.68 -15.88 -14.18
N GLY A 153 11.56 -15.52 -15.12
CA GLY A 153 11.25 -14.63 -16.24
C GLY A 153 11.49 -13.16 -15.94
N LYS A 154 11.25 -12.31 -16.95
CA LYS A 154 11.46 -10.87 -16.89
C LYS A 154 10.19 -10.16 -16.43
N ALA A 155 10.30 -9.19 -15.53
CA ALA A 155 9.21 -8.28 -15.23
C ALA A 155 8.99 -7.33 -16.42
N HIS A 156 7.94 -7.54 -17.21
CA HIS A 156 7.70 -6.79 -18.44
C HIS A 156 7.16 -5.37 -18.21
N PHE A 157 6.52 -5.13 -17.06
CA PHE A 157 5.83 -3.88 -16.76
C PHE A 157 6.63 -2.92 -15.85
N VAL A 158 7.77 -3.38 -15.33
CA VAL A 158 8.61 -2.59 -14.41
C VAL A 158 9.80 -2.04 -15.20
N GLU A 159 9.84 -0.71 -15.28
CA GLU A 159 10.93 0.03 -15.91
C GLU A 159 11.98 0.42 -14.86
N GLU A 160 13.26 0.44 -15.26
CA GLU A 160 14.34 0.98 -14.46
C GLU A 160 14.71 2.37 -14.97
N CYS A 161 14.35 3.39 -14.20
CA CYS A 161 14.60 4.79 -14.53
C CYS A 161 16.02 5.21 -14.14
N ARG A 162 16.68 5.98 -15.01
CA ARG A 162 17.85 6.77 -14.62
C ARG A 162 17.40 8.01 -13.87
N CYS A 163 17.62 8.02 -12.56
CA CYS A 163 17.09 9.09 -11.72
C CYS A 163 17.86 10.40 -11.83
N PRO A 164 17.15 11.54 -11.87
CA PRO A 164 17.79 12.84 -11.75
C PRO A 164 18.38 13.02 -10.34
N ALA A 165 19.27 14.01 -10.19
CA ALA A 165 19.92 14.30 -8.93
C ALA A 165 18.90 14.49 -7.79
N GLY A 166 19.16 13.84 -6.65
CA GLY A 166 18.29 13.88 -5.47
C GLY A 166 17.17 12.84 -5.43
N PHE A 167 17.01 12.03 -6.49
CA PHE A 167 16.05 10.94 -6.53
C PHE A 167 16.75 9.58 -6.66
N ARG A 168 16.10 8.55 -6.10
CA ARG A 168 16.55 7.16 -6.17
C ARG A 168 15.35 6.20 -6.16
N GLY A 169 15.63 4.91 -6.35
CA GLY A 169 14.60 3.88 -6.55
C GLY A 169 14.46 3.55 -8.02
N THR A 170 13.84 2.41 -8.35
CA THR A 170 13.74 1.97 -9.75
C THR A 170 12.83 2.85 -10.58
N SER A 171 11.94 3.60 -9.95
CA SER A 171 11.03 4.55 -10.59
C SER A 171 11.24 5.97 -10.08
N CYS A 172 12.40 6.25 -9.47
CA CYS A 172 12.74 7.55 -8.86
C CYS A 172 11.71 8.02 -7.82
N GLU A 173 11.08 7.05 -7.16
CA GLU A 173 9.99 7.25 -6.23
C GLU A 173 10.46 7.67 -4.84
N ARG A 174 11.77 7.62 -4.56
CA ARG A 174 12.36 7.95 -3.25
C ARG A 174 13.31 9.13 -3.38
N CYS A 175 13.39 9.96 -2.33
CA CYS A 175 14.49 10.92 -2.24
C CYS A 175 15.79 10.21 -1.87
N ASP A 176 16.87 10.68 -2.48
CA ASP A 176 18.21 10.21 -2.20
C ASP A 176 18.69 10.68 -0.82
N PHE A 177 19.75 10.07 -0.31
CA PHE A 177 20.32 10.45 0.97
C PHE A 177 20.71 11.93 0.98
N GLY A 178 20.31 12.67 2.03
CA GLY A 178 20.51 14.11 2.13
C GLY A 178 19.44 14.98 1.44
N TYR A 179 18.46 14.35 0.78
CA TYR A 179 17.32 15.02 0.15
C TYR A 179 16.02 14.69 0.86
N ASN A 180 15.12 15.68 0.94
CA ASN A 180 13.77 15.52 1.44
C ASN A 180 12.75 15.97 0.39
N ARG A 181 11.61 15.30 0.35
CA ARG A 181 10.54 15.62 -0.59
C ARG A 181 9.92 16.96 -0.21
N ALA A 182 9.96 17.91 -1.14
CA ALA A 182 9.24 19.16 -1.08
C ALA A 182 8.02 19.05 -1.99
N PHE A 183 6.82 19.27 -1.46
CA PHE A 183 5.58 19.28 -2.23
C PHE A 183 5.41 20.62 -2.97
N VAL A 184 6.37 20.91 -3.86
CA VAL A 184 6.36 22.08 -4.74
C VAL A 184 6.50 21.62 -6.18
N GLY A 185 5.80 22.28 -7.10
CA GLY A 185 5.85 21.96 -8.52
C GLY A 185 4.97 20.75 -8.90
N PRO A 186 5.54 19.68 -9.49
CA PRO A 186 4.78 18.49 -9.90
C PRO A 186 3.96 17.88 -8.76
N PRO A 187 2.89 17.13 -9.05
CA PRO A 187 2.07 16.50 -8.02
C PRO A 187 2.90 15.68 -7.02
N MET A 188 3.84 14.87 -7.50
CA MET A 188 4.68 14.02 -6.64
C MET A 188 5.77 14.79 -5.87
N GLY A 189 5.83 16.13 -6.01
CA GLY A 189 6.84 16.99 -5.43
C GLY A 189 8.21 16.83 -6.08
N VAL A 190 9.19 17.55 -5.53
CA VAL A 190 10.59 17.48 -5.92
C VAL A 190 11.45 17.11 -4.71
N CYS A 191 12.47 16.28 -4.91
CA CYS A 191 13.45 16.00 -3.87
C CYS A 191 14.46 17.15 -3.81
N MET A 192 14.43 17.92 -2.72
CA MET A 192 15.32 19.05 -2.50
C MET A 192 16.33 18.72 -1.40
N PRO A 193 17.57 19.25 -1.47
CA PRO A 193 18.57 19.08 -0.43
C PRO A 193 18.06 19.57 0.93
N TRP A 194 18.58 19.03 2.02
CA TRP A 194 18.19 19.42 3.37
C TRP A 194 18.38 20.93 3.62
N GLU A 195 19.38 21.58 3.00
CA GLU A 195 19.63 23.02 3.11
C GLU A 195 18.43 23.85 2.63
N TRP A 196 17.79 23.42 1.55
CA TRP A 196 16.62 24.10 0.99
C TRP A 196 15.46 24.10 1.99
N HIS A 197 15.24 22.96 2.65
CA HIS A 197 14.20 22.84 3.67
C HIS A 197 14.52 23.69 4.90
N ARG A 198 15.79 23.72 5.36
CA ARG A 198 16.22 24.57 6.48
C ARG A 198 15.94 26.05 6.20
N ASN A 199 16.24 26.52 5.00
CA ASN A 199 16.06 27.93 4.64
C ASN A 199 14.60 28.36 4.50
N ARG A 200 13.70 27.40 4.24
CA ARG A 200 12.27 27.66 4.05
C ARG A 200 11.42 27.32 5.27
N TYR A 201 11.98 26.58 6.22
CA TYR A 201 11.37 26.33 7.52
C TYR A 201 11.41 27.62 8.35
N VAL A 202 10.29 28.33 8.38
CA VAL A 202 10.05 29.36 9.39
C VAL A 202 9.39 28.65 10.57
N PRO A 203 10.07 28.50 11.72
CA PRO A 203 9.44 27.90 12.89
C PRO A 203 8.21 28.72 13.27
N THR A 204 7.07 28.07 13.49
CA THR A 204 5.83 28.73 13.97
C THR A 204 5.94 29.23 15.42
N SER A 205 7.10 29.08 16.05
CA SER A 205 7.36 29.52 17.42
C SER A 205 8.69 30.26 17.51
N THR A 206 8.62 31.52 17.93
CA THR A 206 9.77 32.39 18.24
C THR A 206 10.25 32.25 19.68
N THR A 207 9.83 31.23 20.44
CA THR A 207 10.45 30.99 21.75
C THR A 207 11.79 30.28 21.56
N PRO A 208 12.92 30.90 21.94
CA PRO A 208 14.22 30.24 21.87
C PRO A 208 14.19 29.07 22.85
N ARG A 209 14.27 27.83 22.35
CA ARG A 209 14.61 26.70 23.20
C ARG A 209 16.07 26.87 23.61
N THR A 210 16.31 27.42 24.79
CA THR A 210 17.59 27.34 25.47
C THR A 210 17.83 25.88 25.85
N TYR A 211 18.76 25.23 25.15
CA TYR A 211 19.32 23.97 25.61
C TYR A 211 20.21 24.27 26.81
N HIS A 212 19.75 23.96 28.01
CA HIS A 212 20.62 23.80 29.16
C HIS A 212 21.25 22.41 29.06
N TYR A 213 22.57 22.37 28.83
CA TYR A 213 23.35 21.18 29.09
C TYR A 213 23.55 21.08 30.61
N VAL A 214 23.22 19.92 31.19
CA VAL A 214 23.62 19.54 32.54
C VAL A 214 25.00 18.90 32.48
#